data_AF-A0A8J6VUQ0-F1
#
_entry.id   AF-A0A8J6VUQ0-F1
#
_cell.length_a   1.000
_cell.length_b   1.000
_cell.length_c   1.000
_cell.angle_alpha   90.00
_cell.angle_beta   90.00
_cell.angle_gamma   90.00
#
_symmetry.space_group_name_H-M   'P 1'
#
loop_
_entity.id
_entity.type
_entity.pdbx_description
1 polymer ?
#
loop_
_entity_poly.entity_id
_entity_poly.type
_entity_poly.pdbx_seq_one_letter_code
_entity_poly.pdbx_strand_id
1 'polypeptide(L)'
;MAYSLTQIKEVLDGLGYNLGPNGINGNYDATLDIYTQAALREFQAQYSLPITGRLDAATEIKAGQIVKNLQYSLNLTVNAKLPVSEFYGPLTLRAMKTFQQTYSLPATGIANLTVRKKLDEEAKKRLPRGADFNVLQEEALQQVV
;
A
#
# COMPACT_ATOMS: atom_id res chain seq x y z
N MET A 1 -1.64 -0.48 14.92
CA MET A 1 -1.82 -1.78 15.63
C MET A 1 -0.85 -2.79 15.03
N ALA A 2 -0.68 -3.99 15.61
CA ALA A 2 0.09 -5.06 14.95
C ALA A 2 -0.75 -5.64 13.80
N TYR A 3 -0.14 -5.95 12.66
CA TYR A 3 -0.85 -6.55 11.54
C TYR A 3 -1.17 -8.02 11.84
N SER A 4 -2.36 -8.47 11.43
CA SER A 4 -2.59 -9.89 11.27
C SER A 4 -1.90 -10.42 10.01
N LEU A 5 -1.63 -11.72 9.97
CA LEU A 5 -1.03 -12.38 8.81
C LEU A 5 -1.87 -12.15 7.52
N THR A 6 -3.19 -12.12 7.64
CA THR A 6 -4.08 -11.82 6.51
C THR A 6 -3.92 -10.39 6.03
N GLN A 7 -3.87 -9.42 6.96
CA GLN A 7 -3.76 -8.02 6.60
C GLN A 7 -2.43 -7.70 5.92
N ILE A 8 -1.31 -8.28 6.40
CA ILE A 8 -0.02 -8.07 5.72
C ILE A 8 0.00 -8.71 4.33
N LYS A 9 -0.64 -9.88 4.13
CA LYS A 9 -0.79 -10.51 2.82
C LYS A 9 -1.58 -9.61 1.87
N GLU A 10 -2.71 -9.05 2.30
CA GLU A 10 -3.49 -8.07 1.52
C GLU A 10 -2.66 -6.84 1.13
N VAL A 11 -1.85 -6.33 2.06
CA VAL A 11 -0.95 -5.21 1.78
C VAL A 11 0.12 -5.59 0.77
N LEU A 12 0.82 -6.72 0.95
CA LEU A 12 1.88 -7.15 0.04
C LEU A 12 1.34 -7.41 -1.38
N ASP A 13 0.22 -8.11 -1.50
CA ASP A 13 -0.47 -8.36 -2.78
C ASP A 13 -0.92 -7.03 -3.42
N GLY A 14 -1.57 -6.17 -2.63
CA GLY A 14 -1.99 -4.84 -3.05
C GLY A 14 -0.83 -3.95 -3.50
N LEU A 15 0.37 -4.12 -2.96
CA LEU A 15 1.58 -3.42 -3.37
C LEU A 15 2.33 -4.10 -4.53
N GLY A 16 1.85 -5.26 -4.97
CA GLY A 16 2.37 -6.02 -6.12
C GLY A 16 3.52 -6.95 -5.82
N TYR A 17 3.73 -7.34 -4.56
CA TYR A 17 4.68 -8.39 -4.21
C TYR A 17 4.07 -9.77 -4.47
N ASN A 18 4.90 -10.68 -4.95
CA ASN A 18 4.44 -12.01 -5.34
C ASN A 18 4.26 -12.91 -4.12
N LEU A 19 3.01 -13.30 -3.82
CA LEU A 19 2.68 -14.26 -2.76
C LEU A 19 2.57 -15.71 -3.27
N GLY A 20 3.09 -15.99 -4.47
CA GLY A 20 3.10 -17.32 -5.07
C GLY A 20 1.88 -17.60 -5.97
N PRO A 21 1.81 -18.80 -6.57
CA PRO A 21 0.84 -19.15 -7.62
C PRO A 21 -0.63 -19.08 -7.18
N ASN A 22 -0.89 -19.12 -5.87
CA ASN A 22 -2.23 -19.07 -5.30
C ASN A 22 -2.54 -17.70 -4.64
N GLY A 23 -1.63 -16.72 -4.69
CA GLY A 23 -1.82 -15.39 -4.11
C GLY A 23 -2.27 -15.41 -2.64
N ILE A 24 -3.21 -14.54 -2.28
CA ILE A 24 -3.83 -14.52 -0.94
C ILE A 24 -4.58 -15.83 -0.64
N ASN A 25 -5.14 -16.50 -1.65
CA ASN A 25 -5.96 -17.71 -1.52
C ASN A 25 -5.16 -19.00 -1.32
N GLY A 26 -3.83 -18.97 -1.45
CA GLY A 26 -2.96 -20.13 -1.22
C GLY A 26 -2.64 -20.41 0.23
N ASN A 27 -3.04 -19.49 1.11
CA ASN A 27 -2.29 -19.23 2.32
C ASN A 27 -3.25 -19.09 3.52
N TYR A 28 -4.10 -20.13 3.68
CA TYR A 28 -5.07 -20.30 4.77
C TYR A 28 -4.41 -20.67 6.10
N ASP A 29 -3.12 -21.02 6.10
CA ASP A 29 -2.41 -21.39 7.33
C ASP A 29 -1.98 -20.14 8.11
N ALA A 30 -2.01 -20.25 9.44
CA ALA A 30 -1.59 -19.24 10.39
C ALA A 30 -0.05 -19.03 10.40
N THR A 31 0.67 -19.69 9.50
CA THR A 31 2.13 -19.63 9.39
C THR A 31 2.57 -18.75 8.22
N LEU A 32 3.71 -18.07 8.41
CA LEU A 32 4.41 -17.36 7.34
C LEU A 32 4.96 -18.39 6.36
N ASP A 33 4.27 -18.62 5.25
CA ASP A 33 4.77 -19.51 4.18
C ASP A 33 6.00 -18.94 3.48
N ILE A 34 6.68 -19.78 2.69
CA ILE A 34 7.91 -19.41 2.00
C ILE A 34 7.72 -18.23 1.02
N TYR A 35 6.54 -18.09 0.43
CA TYR A 35 6.25 -17.01 -0.52
C TYR A 35 6.02 -15.67 0.19
N THR A 36 5.28 -15.65 1.31
CA THR A 36 5.13 -14.43 2.11
C THR A 36 6.46 -14.02 2.73
N GLN A 37 7.29 -14.96 3.17
CA GLN A 37 8.65 -14.64 3.63
C GLN A 37 9.51 -14.05 2.51
N ALA A 38 9.43 -14.59 1.29
CA ALA A 38 10.13 -14.04 0.13
C ALA A 38 9.65 -12.62 -0.19
N ALA A 39 8.33 -12.40 -0.24
CA ALA A 39 7.73 -11.08 -0.43
C ALA A 39 8.14 -10.08 0.66
N LEU A 40 8.22 -10.51 1.93
CA LEU A 40 8.73 -9.68 3.02
C LEU A 40 10.20 -9.33 2.85
N ARG A 41 11.04 -10.28 2.41
CA ARG A 41 12.46 -10.00 2.12
C ARG A 41 12.61 -8.99 0.98
N GLU A 42 11.82 -9.14 -0.08
CA GLU A 42 11.81 -8.18 -1.20
C GLU A 42 11.34 -6.81 -0.74
N PHE A 43 10.26 -6.73 0.04
CA PHE A 43 9.77 -5.49 0.62
C PHE A 43 10.85 -4.81 1.48
N GLN A 44 11.48 -5.58 2.37
CA GLN A 44 12.54 -5.07 3.24
C GLN A 44 13.74 -4.58 2.44
N ALA A 45 14.18 -5.34 1.44
CA ALA A 45 15.26 -4.94 0.55
C ALA A 45 14.92 -3.64 -0.21
N GLN A 46 13.70 -3.55 -0.76
CA GLN A 46 13.23 -2.38 -1.50
C GLN A 46 13.20 -1.11 -0.65
N TYR A 47 12.91 -1.22 0.64
CA TYR A 47 12.85 -0.09 1.57
C TYR A 47 14.09 0.06 2.46
N SER A 48 15.18 -0.66 2.15
CA SER A 48 16.43 -0.62 2.94
C SER A 48 16.21 -0.93 4.44
N LEU A 49 15.23 -1.80 4.74
CA LEU A 49 15.01 -2.35 6.06
C LEU A 49 15.88 -3.59 6.28
N PRO A 50 16.10 -4.02 7.55
CA PRO A 50 16.72 -5.31 7.84
C PRO A 50 15.97 -6.45 7.12
N ILE A 51 16.67 -7.20 6.26
CA ILE A 51 16.10 -8.30 5.47
C ILE A 51 15.96 -9.55 6.34
N THR A 52 14.98 -9.55 7.23
CA THR A 52 14.69 -10.65 8.17
C THR A 52 13.76 -11.71 7.55
N GLY A 53 12.98 -11.34 6.54
CA GLY A 53 11.89 -12.15 5.98
C GLY A 53 10.74 -12.39 6.96
N ARG A 54 10.66 -11.59 8.03
CA ARG A 54 9.63 -11.66 9.06
C ARG A 54 8.89 -10.34 9.11
N LEU A 55 7.67 -10.38 9.62
CA LEU A 55 6.90 -9.19 9.92
C LEU A 55 7.41 -8.58 11.23
N ASP A 56 8.46 -7.76 11.13
CA ASP A 56 8.98 -6.97 12.24
C ASP A 56 8.31 -5.59 12.31
N ALA A 57 8.44 -4.92 13.46
CA ALA A 57 7.80 -3.63 13.71
C ALA A 57 8.20 -2.56 12.67
N ALA A 58 9.44 -2.57 12.17
CA ALA A 58 9.89 -1.63 11.14
C ALA A 58 9.17 -1.89 9.81
N THR A 59 8.99 -3.17 9.46
CA THR A 59 8.24 -3.61 8.28
C THR A 59 6.77 -3.23 8.40
N GLU A 60 6.15 -3.44 9.57
CA GLU A 60 4.76 -3.04 9.83
C GLU A 60 4.58 -1.52 9.68
N ILE A 61 5.43 -0.72 10.34
CA ILE A 61 5.37 0.74 10.27
C ILE A 61 5.49 1.19 8.81
N LYS A 62 6.46 0.63 8.06
CA LYS A 62 6.70 1.02 6.68
C LYS A 62 5.54 0.64 5.76
N ALA A 63 5.00 -0.58 5.91
CA ALA A 63 3.86 -1.05 5.13
C ALA A 63 2.64 -0.16 5.38
N GLY A 64 2.36 0.17 6.64
CA GLY A 64 1.25 1.05 7.02
C GLY A 64 1.39 2.45 6.46
N GLN A 65 2.59 3.04 6.52
CA GLN A 65 2.87 4.34 5.91
C GLN A 65 2.60 4.35 4.40
N ILE A 66 3.05 3.31 3.69
CA ILE A 66 2.83 3.21 2.24
C ILE A 66 1.34 3.15 1.91
N VAL A 67 0.56 2.34 2.65
CA VAL A 67 -0.89 2.20 2.42
C VAL A 67 -1.61 3.51 2.73
N LYS A 68 -1.27 4.17 3.83
CA LYS A 68 -1.80 5.47 4.21
C LYS A 68 -1.55 6.52 3.13
N ASN A 69 -0.31 6.58 2.63
CA ASN A 69 0.08 7.50 1.56
C ASN A 69 -0.70 7.22 0.28
N LEU A 70 -0.86 5.95 -0.08
CA LEU A 70 -1.61 5.51 -1.24
C LEU A 70 -3.09 5.90 -1.13
N GLN A 71 -3.73 5.68 0.02
CA GLN A 71 -5.12 6.04 0.25
C GLN A 71 -5.33 7.57 0.19
N TYR A 72 -4.39 8.34 0.74
CA TYR A 72 -4.38 9.80 0.64
C TYR A 72 -4.29 10.25 -0.83
N SER A 73 -3.33 9.73 -1.59
CA SER A 73 -3.18 10.04 -3.02
C SER A 73 -4.42 9.63 -3.83
N LEU A 74 -5.07 8.51 -3.51
CA LEU A 74 -6.33 8.10 -4.14
C LEU A 74 -7.48 9.07 -3.82
N ASN A 75 -7.56 9.57 -2.60
CA ASN A 75 -8.54 10.59 -2.21
C ASN A 75 -8.35 11.88 -3.01
N LEU A 76 -7.12 12.30 -3.27
CA LEU A 76 -6.83 13.50 -4.06
C LEU A 76 -7.07 13.33 -5.58
N THR A 77 -6.75 12.15 -6.12
CA THR A 77 -6.77 11.94 -7.58
C THR A 77 -8.14 11.55 -8.10
N VAL A 78 -8.83 10.63 -7.41
CA VAL A 78 -10.11 10.06 -7.85
C VAL A 78 -11.26 10.28 -6.84
N ASN A 79 -11.05 11.11 -5.81
CA ASN A 79 -12.06 11.43 -4.80
C ASN A 79 -12.67 10.17 -4.15
N ALA A 80 -11.81 9.21 -3.81
CA ALA A 80 -12.23 7.90 -3.33
C ALA A 80 -12.90 7.89 -1.94
N LYS A 81 -12.74 8.96 -1.15
CA LYS A 81 -13.27 9.13 0.22
C LYS A 81 -12.92 7.94 1.14
N LEU A 82 -11.73 7.39 0.97
CA LEU A 82 -11.21 6.30 1.78
C LEU A 82 -10.89 6.79 3.20
N PRO A 83 -11.20 5.99 4.23
CA PRO A 83 -10.59 6.18 5.54
C PRO A 83 -9.09 5.89 5.43
N VAL A 84 -8.27 6.80 5.94
CA VAL A 84 -6.82 6.62 5.91
C VAL A 84 -6.40 5.71 7.07
N SER A 85 -5.91 4.51 6.74
CA SER A 85 -5.56 3.44 7.66
C SER A 85 -4.36 2.65 7.14
N GLU A 86 -3.76 1.81 7.99
CA GLU A 86 -2.68 0.91 7.58
C GLU A 86 -3.13 -0.29 6.69
N PHE A 87 -4.42 -0.49 6.42
CA PHE A 87 -4.93 -1.70 5.77
C PHE A 87 -5.26 -1.52 4.28
N TYR A 88 -4.85 -2.47 3.44
CA TYR A 88 -5.19 -2.50 2.01
C TYR A 88 -6.49 -3.28 1.78
N GLY A 89 -7.60 -2.73 2.26
CA GLY A 89 -8.91 -3.41 2.18
C GLY A 89 -9.61 -3.29 0.82
N PRO A 90 -10.83 -3.86 0.70
CA PRO A 90 -11.62 -3.85 -0.53
C PRO A 90 -11.92 -2.46 -1.11
N LEU A 91 -12.07 -1.45 -0.23
CA LEU A 91 -12.29 -0.06 -0.65
C LEU A 91 -11.03 0.52 -1.34
N THR A 92 -9.85 0.26 -0.78
CA THR A 92 -8.57 0.67 -1.38
C THR A 92 -8.34 -0.03 -2.71
N LEU A 93 -8.62 -1.34 -2.80
CA LEU A 93 -8.57 -2.09 -4.04
C LEU A 93 -9.46 -1.48 -5.12
N ARG A 94 -10.72 -1.16 -4.78
CA ARG A 94 -11.68 -0.54 -5.71
C ARG A 94 -11.20 0.83 -6.17
N ALA A 95 -10.74 1.67 -5.24
CA ALA A 95 -10.22 2.99 -5.56
C ALA A 95 -8.97 2.92 -6.46
N MET A 96 -8.07 1.95 -6.21
CA MET A 96 -6.92 1.70 -7.07
C MET A 96 -7.34 1.29 -8.49
N LYS A 97 -8.35 0.42 -8.63
CA LYS A 97 -8.91 0.09 -9.95
C LYS A 97 -9.47 1.32 -10.66
N THR A 98 -10.21 2.18 -9.95
CA THR A 98 -10.72 3.44 -10.51
C THR A 98 -9.58 4.34 -10.98
N PHE A 99 -8.53 4.49 -10.18
CA PHE A 99 -7.33 5.25 -10.58
C PHE A 99 -6.69 4.65 -11.84
N GLN A 100 -6.42 3.34 -11.84
CA GLN A 100 -5.84 2.67 -13.00
C GLN A 100 -6.68 2.87 -14.26
N GLN A 101 -8.00 2.71 -14.19
CA GLN A 101 -8.92 2.98 -15.30
C GLN A 101 -8.83 4.44 -15.78
N THR A 102 -8.84 5.40 -14.86
CA THR A 102 -8.78 6.84 -15.16
C THR A 102 -7.51 7.19 -15.95
N TYR A 103 -6.40 6.51 -15.66
CA TYR A 103 -5.11 6.73 -16.32
C TYR A 103 -4.77 5.66 -17.37
N SER A 104 -5.76 4.89 -17.85
CA SER A 104 -5.60 3.86 -18.90
C SER A 104 -4.53 2.79 -18.58
N LEU A 105 -4.37 2.48 -17.30
CA LEU A 105 -3.54 1.38 -16.80
C LEU A 105 -4.41 0.11 -16.64
N PRO A 106 -3.79 -1.09 -16.61
CA PRO A 106 -4.50 -2.32 -16.26
C PRO A 106 -5.18 -2.20 -14.88
N ALA A 107 -6.51 -2.37 -14.84
CA ALA A 107 -7.35 -2.21 -13.66
C ALA A 107 -7.30 -3.42 -12.71
N THR A 108 -6.08 -3.85 -12.34
CA THR A 108 -5.83 -5.01 -11.48
C THR A 108 -6.18 -4.73 -10.03
N GLY A 109 -6.13 -3.47 -9.60
CA GLY A 109 -6.17 -3.05 -8.20
C GLY A 109 -4.83 -3.19 -7.49
N ILE A 110 -3.78 -3.64 -8.20
CA ILE A 110 -2.42 -3.78 -7.67
C ILE A 110 -1.64 -2.48 -7.89
N ALA A 111 -1.20 -1.89 -6.79
CA ALA A 111 -0.39 -0.68 -6.71
C ALA A 111 1.11 -1.00 -6.70
N ASN A 112 1.61 -1.60 -7.79
CA ASN A 112 3.04 -1.80 -7.98
C ASN A 112 3.82 -0.47 -7.96
N LEU A 113 5.15 -0.53 -7.92
CA LEU A 113 5.99 0.67 -7.80
C LEU A 113 5.73 1.70 -8.91
N THR A 114 5.51 1.25 -10.14
CA THR A 114 5.20 2.13 -11.28
C THR A 114 3.85 2.83 -11.11
N VAL A 115 2.81 2.08 -10.71
CA VAL A 115 1.47 2.62 -10.44
C VAL A 115 1.52 3.62 -9.29
N ARG A 116 2.24 3.32 -8.21
CA ARG A 116 2.38 4.23 -7.05
C ARG A 116 3.11 5.52 -7.40
N LYS A 117 4.22 5.44 -8.14
CA LYS A 117 4.91 6.65 -8.64
C LYS A 117 3.96 7.54 -9.44
N LYS A 118 3.21 6.94 -10.37
CA LYS A 118 2.23 7.69 -11.18
C LYS A 118 1.13 8.30 -10.31
N LEU A 119 0.60 7.55 -9.34
CA LEU A 119 -0.40 8.03 -8.39
C LEU A 119 0.09 9.23 -7.59
N ASP A 120 1.31 9.16 -7.05
CA ASP A 120 1.88 10.24 -6.25
C ASP A 120 2.16 11.50 -7.10
N GLU A 121 2.64 11.33 -8.33
CA GLU A 121 2.80 12.45 -9.28
C GLU A 121 1.48 13.16 -9.57
N GLU A 122 0.41 12.41 -9.82
CA GLU A 122 -0.91 12.98 -10.10
C GLU A 122 -1.54 13.60 -8.85
N ALA A 123 -1.32 13.02 -7.67
CA ALA A 123 -1.76 13.61 -6.41
C ALA A 123 -1.08 14.95 -6.14
N LYS A 124 0.24 15.04 -6.36
CA LYS A 124 1.02 16.30 -6.21
C LYS A 124 0.50 17.41 -7.12
N LYS A 125 0.05 17.09 -8.34
CA LYS A 125 -0.54 18.08 -9.26
C LYS A 125 -1.88 18.66 -8.77
N ARG A 126 -2.57 17.96 -7.85
CA ARG A 126 -3.83 18.40 -7.25
C ARG A 126 -3.63 19.23 -5.99
N LEU A 127 -2.40 19.32 -5.48
CA LEU A 127 -2.11 20.15 -4.31
C LEU A 127 -2.14 21.64 -4.64
N PRO A 128 -2.55 22.50 -3.69
CA PRO A 128 -2.44 23.95 -3.83
C PRO A 128 -0.98 24.38 -4.07
N ARG A 129 -0.78 25.45 -4.85
CA ARG A 129 0.57 26.05 -5.04
C ARG A 129 1.18 26.41 -3.68
N GLY A 130 2.34 25.85 -3.38
CA GLY A 130 3.07 26.08 -2.13
C GLY A 130 2.81 25.08 -1.01
N ALA A 131 1.90 24.11 -1.21
CA ALA A 131 1.71 23.02 -0.27
C ALA A 131 2.77 21.93 -0.43
N ASP A 132 3.45 21.57 0.67
CA ASP A 132 4.34 20.42 0.69
C ASP A 132 3.51 19.14 0.85
N PHE A 133 3.65 18.23 -0.11
CA PHE A 133 2.99 16.93 -0.10
C PHE A 133 3.32 16.13 1.16
N ASN A 134 4.55 16.22 1.65
CA ASN A 134 4.97 15.49 2.84
C ASN A 134 4.31 16.07 4.10
N VAL A 135 4.21 17.40 4.20
CA VAL A 135 3.59 18.08 5.36
C VAL A 135 2.08 17.84 5.41
N LEU A 136 1.37 18.02 4.29
CA LEU A 136 -0.08 17.79 4.25
C LEU A 136 -0.43 16.32 4.47
N GLN A 137 0.43 15.42 4.03
CA GLN A 137 0.30 14.00 4.32
C GLN A 137 0.50 13.76 5.81
N GLU A 138 1.60 14.23 6.41
CA GLU A 138 1.83 14.07 7.86
C GLU A 138 0.70 14.67 8.71
N GLU A 139 0.20 15.87 8.38
CA GLU A 139 -0.95 16.48 9.05
C GLU A 139 -2.22 15.63 8.91
N ALA A 140 -2.54 15.16 7.69
CA ALA A 140 -3.70 14.32 7.46
C ALA A 140 -3.62 12.96 8.19
N LEU A 141 -2.40 12.43 8.37
CA LEU A 141 -2.17 11.19 9.12
C LEU A 141 -2.20 11.39 10.64
N GLN A 142 -1.93 12.60 11.13
CA GLN A 142 -1.94 12.94 12.56
C GLN A 142 -3.32 13.32 13.10
N GLN A 143 -4.28 13.69 12.24
CA GLN A 143 -5.65 14.04 12.65
C GLN A 143 -6.57 12.84 12.97
N VAL A 144 -6.05 11.61 12.97
CA VAL A 144 -6.81 10.37 13.22
C VAL A 144 -6.58 9.80 14.64
N VAL A 145 -6.28 10.66 15.61
CA VAL A 145 -6.09 10.27 17.04
C VAL A 145 -7.29 10.69 17.88
#